data_AF-A0A5N9GPU0-F1
#
_entry.id   AF-A0A5N9GPU0-F1
#
_cell.length_a   1.000
_cell.length_b   1.000
_cell.length_c   1.000
_cell.angle_alpha   90.00
_cell.angle_beta   90.00
_cell.angle_gamma   90.00
#
_symmetry.space_group_name_H-M   'P 1'
#
loop_
_entity.id
_entity.type
_entity.pdbx_description
1 polymer ?
#
loop_
_entity_poly.entity_id
_entity_poly.type
_entity_poly.pdbx_seq_one_letter_code
_entity_poly.pdbx_strand_id
1 'polypeptide(L)'
;MATAEWQPKTEGILEILPEEIVDFEEQVARFQAGEWNPNDFMAYRLRQGVYGQRQADSQMLRIKAPFGGINADQMDALGVLAEKYAPLGKGHVTTRENFQFHHIPLEVTPEIMRLIGDVGLSTREACGNTVRNVTGSPMAGVNPDEPFDVTPYAAAYARYFVRHPFTQSLPRKFKTSFSDSDDDYAISAIHDMGFIPKIKDGKKGFKMVTGGGTAIMPKLGQALYEFVPVEEYIKVTEAVIRIFHKTDELRKNRMKARIKFYIDRIGMDEFRAQVEEELKGEWTQKSFDPTPLLFIEDESKDAPSLKGDYKTGSGKEFDRWMDSNVKSQKQDGYKVVMVKLPLGDVDNNQFHQLADMSRKYAGGRMRLTHQQNLAFRWVPSESLYEVWEKLNEIGLGDPGAHEITDIVSCPGTDSCKLGITSSMGLGSAISEMVESIDTSDPLIRKMHIKMSGCPNGCGQHHVGDIGFHGAAAKGPGGQVPAYELFLGGSFDGGDTRIGQRAKIKIPAKRVPEAIGKILSHYKNDRKDGEEFKDFVARVGPEAIEPVLEEFKDLPELNRDSLQYYMDWTKTVKYQLERGEGECAV
;
A
#
# COMPACT_ATOMS: atom_id res chain seq x y z
N MET A 1 -26.00 15.87 -14.82
CA MET A 1 -26.00 17.26 -15.34
C MET A 1 -24.91 17.36 -16.39
N ALA A 2 -25.17 18.04 -17.50
CA ALA A 2 -24.30 18.08 -18.66
C ALA A 2 -22.88 18.56 -18.33
N THR A 3 -21.91 17.91 -18.97
CA THR A 3 -20.47 18.18 -18.98
C THR A 3 -20.19 19.64 -19.34
N ALA A 4 -19.98 20.49 -18.32
CA ALA A 4 -19.20 21.70 -18.50
C ALA A 4 -17.76 21.28 -18.83
N GLU A 5 -17.17 21.91 -19.84
CA GLU A 5 -15.82 21.67 -20.33
C GLU A 5 -14.81 21.57 -19.18
N TRP A 6 -14.44 20.34 -18.86
CA TRP A 6 -13.41 20.03 -17.88
C TRP A 6 -12.05 20.43 -18.49
N GLN A 7 -11.44 21.45 -17.90
CA GLN A 7 -10.08 21.90 -18.24
C GLN A 7 -9.24 22.05 -16.97
N PRO A 8 -8.60 20.98 -16.49
CA PRO A 8 -7.64 21.10 -15.41
C PRO A 8 -6.31 21.69 -15.91
N LYS A 9 -5.71 22.52 -15.06
CA LYS A 9 -4.37 23.11 -15.18
C LYS A 9 -3.60 22.91 -13.89
N THR A 10 -3.61 21.70 -13.34
CA THR A 10 -2.89 21.39 -12.10
C THR A 10 -1.53 20.75 -12.42
N GLU A 11 -0.45 21.37 -11.94
CA GLU A 11 0.89 20.79 -12.02
C GLU A 11 0.97 19.57 -11.08
N GLY A 12 1.15 18.38 -11.67
CA GLY A 12 1.39 17.15 -10.91
C GLY A 12 2.81 17.06 -10.35
N ILE A 13 3.03 16.09 -9.45
CA ILE A 13 4.38 15.79 -8.95
C ILE A 13 5.26 15.25 -10.09
N LEU A 14 4.67 14.40 -10.94
CA LEU A 14 5.35 13.78 -12.08
C LEU A 14 5.04 14.56 -13.35
N GLU A 15 6.06 14.74 -14.19
CA GLU A 15 5.89 15.30 -15.52
C GLU A 15 5.06 14.35 -16.40
N ILE A 16 4.08 14.92 -17.09
CA ILE A 16 3.23 14.22 -18.07
C ILE A 16 3.79 14.52 -19.45
N LEU A 17 4.10 13.46 -20.20
CA LEU A 17 4.64 13.53 -21.56
C LEU A 17 3.56 13.02 -22.52
N PRO A 18 2.81 13.90 -23.21
CA PRO A 18 1.73 13.49 -24.11
C PRO A 18 2.19 12.50 -25.20
N GLU A 19 3.42 12.65 -25.67
CA GLU A 19 4.05 11.76 -26.65
C GLU A 19 4.20 10.32 -26.15
N GLU A 20 4.39 10.09 -24.84
CA GLU A 20 4.42 8.72 -24.28
C GLU A 20 3.03 8.06 -24.38
N ILE A 21 1.96 8.83 -24.30
CA ILE A 21 0.59 8.32 -24.42
C ILE A 21 0.27 8.00 -25.88
N VAL A 22 0.72 8.85 -26.81
CA VAL A 22 0.60 8.60 -28.26
C VAL A 22 1.39 7.34 -28.66
N ASP A 23 2.65 7.22 -28.23
CA ASP A 23 3.43 6.00 -28.46
C ASP A 23 2.72 4.78 -27.90
N PHE A 24 2.20 4.87 -26.66
CA PHE A 24 1.48 3.76 -26.04
C PHE A 24 0.23 3.35 -26.82
N GLU A 25 -0.54 4.29 -27.36
CA GLU A 25 -1.70 4.01 -28.21
C GLU A 25 -1.30 3.28 -29.50
N GLU A 26 -0.28 3.76 -30.21
CA GLU A 26 0.25 3.11 -31.42
C GLU A 26 0.73 1.69 -31.11
N GLN A 27 1.43 1.54 -29.98
CA GLN A 27 1.95 0.28 -29.47
C GLN A 27 0.83 -0.71 -29.10
N VAL A 28 -0.28 -0.24 -28.53
CA VAL A 28 -1.48 -1.05 -28.28
C VAL A 28 -2.12 -1.50 -29.60
N ALA A 29 -2.27 -0.60 -30.57
CA ALA A 29 -2.85 -0.91 -31.87
C ALA A 29 -2.03 -1.96 -32.63
N ARG A 30 -0.69 -1.84 -32.63
CA ARG A 30 0.23 -2.84 -33.21
C ARG A 30 0.10 -4.20 -32.54
N PHE A 31 -0.01 -4.23 -31.21
CA PHE A 31 -0.23 -5.49 -30.50
C PHE A 31 -1.57 -6.14 -30.87
N GLN A 32 -2.65 -5.36 -30.94
CA GLN A 32 -3.98 -5.84 -31.33
C GLN A 32 -4.04 -6.32 -32.79
N ALA A 33 -3.22 -5.75 -33.67
CA ALA A 33 -3.01 -6.23 -35.04
C ALA A 33 -2.18 -7.53 -35.13
N GLY A 34 -1.65 -8.03 -34.00
CA GLY A 34 -0.79 -9.22 -33.96
C GLY A 34 0.66 -8.98 -34.38
N GLU A 35 1.08 -7.71 -34.48
CA GLU A 35 2.40 -7.30 -35.00
C GLU A 35 3.48 -7.22 -33.91
N TRP A 36 3.15 -7.56 -32.66
CA TRP A 36 4.10 -7.52 -31.54
C TRP A 36 4.07 -8.82 -30.74
N ASN A 37 5.26 -9.36 -30.48
CA ASN A 37 5.45 -10.44 -29.51
C ASN A 37 4.75 -10.12 -28.16
N PRO A 38 3.87 -11.02 -27.66
CA PRO A 38 3.12 -10.81 -26.43
C PRO A 38 3.98 -10.60 -25.17
N ASN A 39 5.15 -11.25 -25.06
CA ASN A 39 6.02 -11.12 -23.89
C ASN A 39 6.72 -9.75 -23.88
N ASP A 40 7.17 -9.28 -25.03
CA ASP A 40 7.80 -7.97 -25.17
C ASP A 40 6.79 -6.84 -24.93
N PHE A 41 5.59 -6.98 -25.50
CA PHE A 41 4.50 -6.04 -25.26
C PHE A 41 4.08 -6.03 -23.79
N MET A 42 3.99 -7.20 -23.15
CA MET A 42 3.72 -7.30 -21.71
C MET A 42 4.78 -6.54 -20.90
N ALA A 43 6.08 -6.75 -21.17
CA ALA A 43 7.13 -6.01 -20.48
C ALA A 43 7.02 -4.49 -20.68
N TYR A 44 6.64 -4.06 -21.90
CA TYR A 44 6.41 -2.66 -22.24
C TYR A 44 5.22 -2.04 -21.52
N ARG A 45 4.01 -2.61 -21.66
CA ARG A 45 2.78 -2.07 -21.03
C ARG A 45 2.84 -2.10 -19.50
N LEU A 46 3.57 -3.05 -18.91
CA LEU A 46 3.82 -3.08 -17.47
C LEU A 46 4.56 -1.82 -17.00
N ARG A 47 5.46 -1.24 -17.80
CA ARG A 47 6.10 0.05 -17.48
C ARG A 47 5.13 1.22 -17.62
N GLN A 48 4.00 1.05 -18.31
CA GLN A 48 2.92 2.03 -18.40
C GLN A 48 1.83 1.82 -17.34
N GLY A 49 2.07 0.95 -16.34
CA GLY A 49 1.11 0.71 -15.25
C GLY A 49 -0.10 -0.14 -15.64
N VAL A 50 -0.10 -0.75 -16.83
CA VAL A 50 -1.17 -1.61 -17.35
C VAL A 50 -0.80 -3.08 -17.13
N TYR A 51 -1.58 -3.79 -16.32
CA TYR A 51 -1.28 -5.15 -15.86
C TYR A 51 -2.44 -6.10 -16.20
N GLY A 52 -2.19 -7.24 -16.83
CA GLY A 52 -3.27 -8.17 -17.18
C GLY A 52 -3.79 -8.94 -15.98
N GLN A 53 -5.09 -9.22 -15.97
CA GLN A 53 -5.80 -9.82 -14.84
C GLN A 53 -6.18 -11.27 -15.07
N ARG A 54 -6.79 -11.90 -14.06
CA ARG A 54 -7.29 -13.28 -14.15
C ARG A 54 -8.32 -13.43 -15.29
N GLN A 55 -9.13 -12.40 -15.50
CA GLN A 55 -10.06 -12.31 -16.60
C GLN A 55 -9.29 -12.02 -17.90
N ALA A 56 -9.57 -12.80 -18.95
CA ALA A 56 -8.99 -12.57 -20.26
C ALA A 56 -9.33 -11.17 -20.77
N ASP A 57 -8.40 -10.56 -21.50
CA ASP A 57 -8.55 -9.25 -22.16
C ASP A 57 -8.90 -8.07 -21.25
N SER A 58 -8.81 -8.27 -19.93
CA SER A 58 -9.02 -7.24 -18.91
C SER A 58 -7.71 -6.84 -18.25
N GLN A 59 -7.56 -5.53 -18.02
CA GLN A 59 -6.40 -4.93 -17.40
C GLN A 59 -6.76 -4.33 -16.03
N MET A 60 -5.76 -4.33 -15.16
CA MET A 60 -5.67 -3.44 -14.02
C MET A 60 -4.81 -2.25 -14.43
N LEU A 61 -5.33 -1.04 -14.24
CA LEU A 61 -4.58 0.20 -14.40
C LEU A 61 -4.17 0.69 -13.01
N ARG A 62 -2.85 0.90 -12.80
CA ARG A 62 -2.33 1.48 -11.55
C ARG A 62 -1.85 2.90 -11.79
N ILE A 63 -2.36 3.82 -10.98
CA ILE A 63 -2.02 5.24 -11.02
C ILE A 63 -1.05 5.55 -9.89
N LYS A 64 0.09 6.14 -10.23
CA LYS A 64 1.19 6.44 -9.31
C LYS A 64 0.91 7.75 -8.60
N ALA A 65 0.82 7.71 -7.27
CA ALA A 65 0.67 8.89 -6.41
C ALA A 65 1.85 8.95 -5.43
N PRO A 66 2.98 9.60 -5.78
CA PRO A 66 4.13 9.70 -4.89
C PRO A 66 3.71 10.17 -3.50
N PHE A 67 4.25 9.54 -2.45
CA PHE A 67 3.93 9.76 -1.02
C PHE A 67 2.43 9.78 -0.68
N GLY A 68 1.60 9.16 -1.53
CA GLY A 68 0.15 9.18 -1.41
C GLY A 68 -0.49 10.54 -1.63
N GLY A 69 0.25 11.54 -2.12
CA GLY A 69 -0.30 12.88 -2.37
C GLY A 69 -1.34 12.85 -3.49
N ILE A 70 -2.53 13.35 -3.19
CA ILE A 70 -3.63 13.51 -4.15
C ILE A 70 -4.38 14.81 -3.83
N ASN A 71 -4.78 15.56 -4.85
CA ASN A 71 -5.62 16.76 -4.70
C ASN A 71 -7.07 16.51 -5.13
N ALA A 72 -7.95 17.48 -4.88
CA ALA A 72 -9.37 17.38 -5.17
C ALA A 72 -9.68 17.16 -6.67
N ASP A 73 -9.00 17.89 -7.56
CA ASP A 73 -9.23 17.78 -9.01
C ASP A 73 -8.80 16.41 -9.54
N GLN A 74 -7.74 15.86 -8.96
CA GLN A 74 -7.28 14.50 -9.21
C GLN A 74 -8.31 13.48 -8.75
N MET A 75 -8.88 13.64 -7.55
CA MET A 75 -9.96 12.77 -7.06
C MET A 75 -11.19 12.84 -7.97
N ASP A 76 -11.58 14.02 -8.47
CA ASP A 76 -12.67 14.16 -9.44
C ASP A 76 -12.39 13.41 -10.75
N ALA A 77 -11.19 13.53 -11.31
CA ALA A 77 -10.80 12.78 -12.51
C ALA A 77 -10.83 11.26 -12.28
N LEU A 78 -10.45 10.81 -11.07
CA LEU A 78 -10.56 9.40 -10.67
C LEU A 78 -12.02 8.93 -10.52
N GLY A 79 -12.93 9.81 -10.06
CA GLY A 79 -14.37 9.55 -10.04
C GLY A 79 -14.93 9.36 -11.45
N VAL A 80 -14.57 10.25 -12.38
CA VAL A 80 -14.93 10.11 -13.81
C VAL A 80 -14.36 8.81 -14.40
N LEU A 81 -13.12 8.47 -14.05
CA LEU A 81 -12.51 7.21 -14.48
C LEU A 81 -13.34 6.01 -13.98
N ALA A 82 -13.65 5.99 -12.68
CA ALA A 82 -14.42 4.94 -12.03
C ALA A 82 -15.78 4.76 -12.69
N GLU A 83 -16.48 5.86 -12.97
CA GLU A 83 -17.82 5.84 -13.57
C GLU A 83 -17.79 5.40 -15.04
N LYS A 84 -16.90 5.99 -15.85
CA LYS A 84 -16.93 5.83 -17.31
C LYS A 84 -16.25 4.54 -17.79
N TYR A 85 -15.18 4.10 -17.12
CA TYR A 85 -14.34 3.03 -17.65
C TYR A 85 -14.18 1.81 -16.74
N ALA A 86 -14.41 1.92 -15.43
CA ALA A 86 -14.26 0.80 -14.51
C ALA A 86 -15.60 0.06 -14.32
N PRO A 87 -15.74 -1.21 -14.77
CA PRO A 87 -16.99 -1.95 -14.64
C PRO A 87 -17.51 -2.13 -13.21
N LEU A 88 -16.61 -2.07 -12.22
CA LEU A 88 -16.97 -2.17 -10.80
C LEU A 88 -17.40 -0.83 -10.19
N GLY A 89 -17.34 0.29 -10.94
CA GLY A 89 -17.72 1.61 -10.46
C GLY A 89 -16.87 2.13 -9.30
N LYS A 90 -15.67 1.57 -9.10
CA LYS A 90 -14.82 1.86 -7.94
C LYS A 90 -13.33 1.81 -8.25
N GLY A 91 -12.55 2.51 -7.43
CA GLY A 91 -11.10 2.44 -7.37
C GLY A 91 -10.64 1.84 -6.04
N HIS A 92 -9.40 1.35 -6.01
CA HIS A 92 -8.83 0.70 -4.83
C HIS A 92 -7.50 1.33 -4.40
N VAL A 93 -7.44 1.83 -3.16
CA VAL A 93 -6.23 2.34 -2.51
C VAL A 93 -5.32 1.17 -2.14
N THR A 94 -4.08 1.26 -2.58
CA THR A 94 -3.10 0.17 -2.40
C THR A 94 -2.24 0.36 -1.16
N THR A 95 -1.65 -0.72 -0.65
CA THR A 95 -0.58 -0.70 0.37
C THR A 95 0.72 -0.01 -0.06
N ARG A 96 0.74 0.61 -1.23
CA ARG A 96 1.81 1.47 -1.75
C ARG A 96 1.30 2.86 -2.13
N GLU A 97 0.15 3.27 -1.60
CA GLU A 97 -0.38 4.63 -1.75
C GLU A 97 -0.61 4.99 -3.22
N ASN A 98 -1.36 4.14 -3.91
CA ASN A 98 -1.74 4.31 -5.31
C ASN A 98 -3.23 4.06 -5.41
N PHE A 99 -3.82 4.39 -6.57
CA PHE A 99 -5.11 3.84 -6.98
C PHE A 99 -4.93 2.70 -7.99
N GLN A 100 -5.79 1.69 -7.91
CA GLN A 100 -5.98 0.67 -8.93
C GLN A 100 -7.42 0.68 -9.43
N PHE A 101 -7.58 0.55 -10.73
CA PHE A 101 -8.86 0.30 -11.39
C PHE A 101 -8.78 -1.03 -12.12
N HIS A 102 -9.81 -1.85 -11.97
CA HIS A 102 -9.82 -3.24 -12.41
C HIS A 102 -10.84 -3.43 -13.54
N HIS A 103 -10.66 -4.47 -14.36
CA HIS A 103 -11.54 -4.83 -15.48
C HIS A 103 -11.57 -3.80 -16.61
N ILE A 104 -10.46 -3.09 -16.82
CA ILE A 104 -10.33 -2.08 -17.87
C ILE A 104 -9.94 -2.76 -19.20
N PRO A 105 -10.69 -2.59 -20.30
CA PRO A 105 -10.27 -3.04 -21.62
C PRO A 105 -8.95 -2.38 -22.05
N LEU A 106 -8.08 -3.11 -22.76
CA LEU A 106 -6.75 -2.59 -23.12
C LEU A 106 -6.84 -1.34 -24.01
N GLU A 107 -7.76 -1.35 -24.97
CA GLU A 107 -7.99 -0.31 -25.98
C GLU A 107 -8.36 1.07 -25.40
N VAL A 108 -9.02 1.11 -24.24
CA VAL A 108 -9.41 2.39 -23.61
C VAL A 108 -8.33 2.96 -22.70
N THR A 109 -7.28 2.19 -22.39
CA THR A 109 -6.23 2.63 -21.45
C THR A 109 -5.52 3.92 -21.89
N PRO A 110 -5.25 4.20 -23.19
CA PRO A 110 -4.68 5.49 -23.59
C PRO A 110 -5.64 6.67 -23.33
N GLU A 111 -6.95 6.53 -23.55
CA GLU A 111 -7.93 7.59 -23.26
C GLU A 111 -7.94 7.93 -21.77
N ILE A 112 -7.90 6.91 -20.91
CA ILE A 112 -7.79 7.08 -19.46
C ILE A 112 -6.48 7.78 -19.08
N MET A 113 -5.36 7.42 -19.71
CA MET A 113 -4.06 8.07 -19.46
C MET A 113 -4.09 9.57 -19.77
N ARG A 114 -4.84 10.01 -20.80
CA ARG A 114 -5.04 11.44 -21.08
C ARG A 114 -5.89 12.10 -20.00
N LEU A 115 -7.02 11.49 -19.63
CA LEU A 115 -7.90 11.98 -18.57
C LEU A 115 -7.13 12.23 -17.26
N ILE A 116 -6.33 11.28 -16.82
CA ILE A 116 -5.56 11.47 -15.58
C ILE A 116 -4.35 12.39 -15.80
N GLY A 117 -3.81 12.42 -17.04
CA GLY A 117 -2.71 13.29 -17.43
C GLY A 117 -3.05 14.78 -17.34
N ASP A 118 -4.28 15.17 -17.69
CA ASP A 118 -4.73 16.57 -17.64
C ASP A 118 -4.76 17.14 -16.21
N VAL A 119 -4.83 16.27 -15.18
CA VAL A 119 -4.73 16.64 -13.74
C VAL A 119 -3.36 16.30 -13.12
N GLY A 120 -2.35 16.02 -13.95
CA GLY A 120 -0.98 15.77 -13.50
C GLY A 120 -0.76 14.39 -12.86
N LEU A 121 -1.63 13.41 -13.10
CA LEU A 121 -1.43 12.03 -12.66
C LEU A 121 -0.80 11.18 -13.76
N SER A 122 -0.01 10.18 -13.36
CA SER A 122 0.66 9.27 -14.29
C SER A 122 0.59 7.82 -13.84
N THR A 123 0.57 6.89 -14.79
CA THR A 123 0.72 5.45 -14.55
C THR A 123 2.15 4.96 -14.79
N ARG A 124 3.03 5.85 -15.27
CA ARG A 124 4.41 5.55 -15.65
C ARG A 124 5.14 4.90 -14.49
N GLU A 125 5.67 3.71 -14.74
CA GLU A 125 6.46 2.91 -13.81
C GLU A 125 5.73 2.47 -12.52
N ALA A 126 4.39 2.50 -12.52
CA ALA A 126 3.59 1.93 -11.44
C ALA A 126 3.74 0.38 -11.35
N CYS A 127 4.15 -0.25 -12.46
CA CYS A 127 4.40 -1.69 -12.61
C CYS A 127 5.78 -1.96 -13.31
N GLY A 128 6.08 -3.20 -13.72
CA GLY A 128 7.33 -3.54 -14.45
C GLY A 128 8.59 -3.85 -13.62
N ASN A 129 9.77 -3.93 -14.22
CA ASN A 129 11.04 -4.08 -13.49
C ASN A 129 11.76 -2.72 -13.42
N THR A 130 11.21 -1.84 -12.59
CA THR A 130 11.62 -0.44 -12.42
C THR A 130 11.36 0.01 -10.97
N VAL A 131 11.65 1.27 -10.67
CA VAL A 131 11.33 1.97 -9.43
C VAL A 131 9.81 2.22 -9.34
N ARG A 132 9.20 1.65 -8.29
CA ARG A 132 7.76 1.76 -8.01
C ARG A 132 7.40 3.13 -7.44
N ASN A 133 6.13 3.27 -7.07
CA ASN A 133 5.71 4.39 -6.23
C ASN A 133 6.59 4.50 -4.99
N VAL A 134 6.83 5.75 -4.61
CA VAL A 134 7.50 6.12 -3.36
C VAL A 134 6.40 6.24 -2.32
N THR A 135 6.45 5.42 -1.27
CA THR A 135 5.51 5.55 -0.15
C THR A 135 5.99 6.63 0.81
N GLY A 136 5.07 7.28 1.51
CA GLY A 136 5.35 8.40 2.40
C GLY A 136 4.45 8.37 3.63
N SER A 137 4.92 8.92 4.74
CA SER A 137 4.03 9.14 5.88
C SER A 137 2.93 10.14 5.53
N PRO A 138 1.64 9.84 5.79
CA PRO A 138 0.55 10.78 5.60
C PRO A 138 0.64 11.96 6.58
N MET A 139 1.46 11.86 7.62
CA MET A 139 1.71 12.91 8.61
C MET A 139 2.92 13.79 8.25
N ALA A 140 3.68 13.48 7.18
CA ALA A 140 4.80 14.31 6.73
C ALA A 140 4.36 15.76 6.48
N GLY A 141 5.11 16.70 7.03
CA GLY A 141 4.84 18.15 7.01
C GLY A 141 3.94 18.65 8.13
N VAL A 142 3.26 17.77 8.86
CA VAL A 142 2.30 18.12 9.92
C VAL A 142 2.52 17.35 11.23
N ASN A 143 3.36 16.32 11.25
CA ASN A 143 3.68 15.56 12.45
C ASN A 143 4.40 16.46 13.49
N PRO A 144 3.93 16.52 14.75
CA PRO A 144 4.63 17.22 15.83
C PRO A 144 6.07 16.74 16.08
N ASP A 145 6.33 15.46 15.82
CA ASP A 145 7.59 14.79 16.17
C ASP A 145 8.55 14.66 14.97
N GLU A 146 8.20 15.21 13.78
CA GLU A 146 9.09 15.11 12.62
C GLU A 146 10.31 16.04 12.75
N PRO A 147 11.53 15.58 12.42
CA PRO A 147 12.70 16.44 12.35
C PRO A 147 12.57 17.53 11.28
N PHE A 148 12.03 17.18 10.12
CA PHE A 148 11.70 18.09 9.02
C PHE A 148 10.73 17.42 8.04
N ASP A 149 9.99 18.21 7.26
CA ASP A 149 9.11 17.69 6.21
C ASP A 149 9.88 16.98 5.09
N VAL A 150 9.60 15.69 4.92
CA VAL A 150 10.22 14.83 3.91
C VAL A 150 9.56 14.89 2.54
N THR A 151 8.36 15.48 2.44
CA THR A 151 7.56 15.55 1.20
C THR A 151 8.34 16.11 0.01
N PRO A 152 9.09 17.22 0.14
CA PRO A 152 9.84 17.78 -0.99
C PRO A 152 10.90 16.81 -1.54
N TYR A 153 11.52 16.02 -0.67
CA TYR A 153 12.58 15.08 -1.02
C TYR A 153 12.03 13.77 -1.59
N ALA A 154 10.88 13.31 -1.12
CA ALA A 154 10.17 12.18 -1.70
C ALA A 154 9.70 12.50 -3.14
N ALA A 155 9.24 13.73 -3.37
CA ALA A 155 8.90 14.22 -4.71
C ALA A 155 10.14 14.30 -5.62
N ALA A 156 11.24 14.87 -5.12
CA ALA A 156 12.49 14.95 -5.87
C ALA A 156 13.03 13.57 -6.25
N TYR A 157 12.96 12.60 -5.34
CA TYR A 157 13.28 11.20 -5.64
C TYR A 157 12.42 10.67 -6.78
N ALA A 158 11.09 10.87 -6.71
CA ALA A 158 10.16 10.37 -7.71
C ALA A 158 10.44 10.98 -9.09
N ARG A 159 10.66 12.30 -9.15
CA ARG A 159 11.04 13.04 -10.36
C ARG A 159 12.36 12.57 -10.94
N TYR A 160 13.34 12.27 -10.09
CA TYR A 160 14.67 11.84 -10.53
C TYR A 160 14.68 10.43 -11.14
N PHE A 161 14.00 9.48 -10.50
CA PHE A 161 14.11 8.06 -10.86
C PHE A 161 13.07 7.58 -11.88
N VAL A 162 11.93 8.26 -12.00
CA VAL A 162 10.99 8.00 -13.09
C VAL A 162 11.65 8.39 -14.42
N ARG A 163 11.54 7.51 -15.41
CA ARG A 163 12.18 7.60 -16.74
C ARG A 163 13.70 7.57 -16.74
N HIS A 164 14.33 7.33 -15.59
CA HIS A 164 15.79 7.26 -15.53
C HIS A 164 16.32 6.10 -16.40
N PRO A 165 17.36 6.29 -17.25
CA PRO A 165 17.74 5.29 -18.26
C PRO A 165 17.99 3.87 -17.74
N PHE A 166 18.73 3.69 -16.65
CA PHE A 166 19.01 2.35 -16.11
C PHE A 166 17.87 1.77 -15.23
N THR A 167 16.86 2.57 -14.85
CA THR A 167 15.70 2.05 -14.08
C THR A 167 14.70 1.34 -14.97
N GLN A 168 14.77 1.49 -16.29
CA GLN A 168 13.82 0.91 -17.25
C GLN A 168 13.89 -0.62 -17.37
N SER A 169 14.96 -1.25 -16.87
CA SER A 169 15.18 -2.70 -16.96
C SER A 169 16.00 -3.23 -15.77
N LEU A 170 15.57 -2.95 -14.54
CA LEU A 170 16.18 -3.53 -13.34
C LEU A 170 15.99 -5.06 -13.31
N PRO A 171 16.76 -5.83 -12.50
CA PRO A 171 16.50 -7.26 -12.36
C PRO A 171 15.08 -7.55 -11.84
N ARG A 172 14.55 -6.67 -11.00
CA ARG A 172 13.19 -6.74 -10.47
C ARG A 172 12.70 -5.37 -9.99
N LYS A 173 11.42 -5.28 -9.61
CA LYS A 173 10.83 -4.08 -8.98
C LYS A 173 11.68 -3.57 -7.80
N PHE A 174 11.86 -2.26 -7.74
CA PHE A 174 12.53 -1.55 -6.65
C PHE A 174 11.50 -0.66 -5.93
N LYS A 175 11.39 -0.78 -4.62
CA LYS A 175 10.39 -0.14 -3.78
C LYS A 175 11.06 0.80 -2.79
N THR A 176 10.49 1.99 -2.64
CA THR A 176 11.05 3.06 -1.82
C THR A 176 10.02 3.60 -0.84
N SER A 177 10.47 4.06 0.33
CA SER A 177 9.65 4.73 1.35
C SER A 177 10.35 5.93 2.01
N PHE A 178 9.57 6.93 2.42
CA PHE A 178 10.01 8.06 3.24
C PHE A 178 9.13 8.14 4.50
N SER A 179 9.71 7.85 5.66
CA SER A 179 9.06 8.13 6.93
C SER A 179 9.20 9.60 7.30
N ASP A 180 8.39 10.10 8.23
CA ASP A 180 8.44 11.43 8.81
C ASP A 180 9.12 11.48 10.18
N SER A 181 9.19 10.35 10.91
CA SER A 181 9.88 10.26 12.20
C SER A 181 10.53 8.87 12.41
N ASP A 182 11.16 8.70 13.57
CA ASP A 182 11.71 7.42 14.05
C ASP A 182 10.66 6.34 14.32
N ASP A 183 9.37 6.71 14.41
CA ASP A 183 8.27 5.75 14.51
C ASP A 183 8.08 4.95 13.21
N ASP A 184 8.74 5.37 12.12
CA ASP A 184 8.81 4.68 10.84
C ASP A 184 7.43 4.31 10.25
N TYR A 185 6.48 5.25 10.22
CA TYR A 185 5.13 5.00 9.70
C TYR A 185 5.15 4.40 8.28
N ALA A 186 6.12 4.80 7.44
CA ALA A 186 6.24 4.29 6.07
C ALA A 186 6.85 2.87 5.95
N ILE A 187 7.19 2.24 7.09
CA ILE A 187 7.75 0.89 7.22
C ILE A 187 9.01 0.73 6.36
N SER A 188 10.01 1.57 6.59
CA SER A 188 11.25 1.63 5.82
C SER A 188 11.97 0.28 5.75
N ALA A 189 11.87 -0.53 6.80
CA ALA A 189 12.49 -1.86 6.85
C ALA A 189 11.93 -2.87 5.82
N ILE A 190 10.75 -2.66 5.23
CA ILE A 190 10.21 -3.61 4.22
C ILE A 190 10.48 -3.19 2.76
N HIS A 191 11.20 -2.10 2.56
CA HIS A 191 11.47 -1.51 1.25
C HIS A 191 12.86 -1.88 0.73
N ASP A 192 13.06 -1.84 -0.60
CA ASP A 192 14.39 -1.99 -1.18
C ASP A 192 15.28 -0.82 -0.75
N MET A 193 14.69 0.37 -0.58
CA MET A 193 15.30 1.57 -0.01
C MET A 193 14.31 2.31 0.91
N GLY A 194 14.73 2.70 2.10
CA GLY A 194 13.92 3.47 3.04
C GLY A 194 14.69 4.66 3.60
N PHE A 195 13.98 5.76 3.84
CA PHE A 195 14.52 7.02 4.33
C PHE A 195 13.79 7.44 5.61
N ILE A 196 14.55 7.62 6.70
CA ILE A 196 14.05 8.12 7.97
C ILE A 196 14.75 9.45 8.25
N PRO A 197 14.04 10.57 8.43
CA PRO A 197 14.64 11.89 8.57
C PRO A 197 15.46 12.00 9.86
N LYS A 198 16.59 12.69 9.77
CA LYS A 198 17.52 12.94 10.87
C LYS A 198 18.05 14.36 10.79
N ILE A 199 18.29 14.95 11.95
CA ILE A 199 19.10 16.16 12.09
C ILE A 199 20.39 15.77 12.79
N LYS A 200 21.54 16.08 12.18
CA LYS A 200 22.86 15.87 12.76
C LYS A 200 23.68 17.14 12.59
N ASP A 201 24.19 17.68 13.69
CA ASP A 201 24.99 18.91 13.70
C ASP A 201 24.32 20.08 12.95
N GLY A 202 23.00 20.22 13.12
CA GLY A 202 22.18 21.24 12.44
C GLY A 202 21.89 20.98 10.95
N LYS A 203 22.40 19.88 10.37
CA LYS A 203 22.15 19.49 8.97
C LYS A 203 21.01 18.49 8.86
N LYS A 204 20.15 18.70 7.87
CA LYS A 204 19.10 17.75 7.48
C LYS A 204 19.73 16.57 6.73
N GLY A 205 19.24 15.38 6.98
CA GLY A 205 19.64 14.17 6.27
C GLY A 205 18.71 13.01 6.57
N PHE A 206 19.11 11.82 6.12
CA PHE A 206 18.34 10.61 6.30
C PHE A 206 19.21 9.50 6.88
N LYS A 207 18.66 8.74 7.83
CA LYS A 207 19.05 7.35 8.01
C LYS A 207 18.52 6.57 6.80
N MET A 208 19.41 5.86 6.14
CA MET A 208 19.14 5.13 4.89
C MET A 208 19.16 3.62 5.17
N VAL A 209 18.02 2.97 4.97
CA VAL A 209 17.81 1.53 5.19
C VAL A 209 17.64 0.82 3.84
N THR A 210 18.22 -0.36 3.66
CA THR A 210 18.15 -1.09 2.37
C THR A 210 18.06 -2.61 2.56
N GLY A 211 17.53 -3.31 1.55
CA GLY A 211 17.48 -4.77 1.52
C GLY A 211 16.22 -5.40 2.13
N GLY A 212 15.12 -4.66 2.25
CA GLY A 212 13.84 -5.17 2.74
C GLY A 212 12.96 -5.87 1.69
N GLY A 213 11.95 -6.62 2.14
CA GLY A 213 10.83 -7.05 1.30
C GLY A 213 10.03 -8.24 1.82
N THR A 214 8.71 -8.22 1.58
CA THR A 214 7.68 -9.08 2.22
C THR A 214 7.14 -10.25 1.37
N ALA A 215 7.80 -10.67 0.29
CA ALA A 215 7.39 -11.90 -0.42
C ALA A 215 7.78 -13.17 0.37
N ILE A 216 7.41 -14.36 -0.11
CA ILE A 216 7.70 -15.74 0.41
C ILE A 216 8.84 -15.87 1.43
N MET A 217 10.02 -15.32 1.15
CA MET A 217 11.14 -15.25 2.10
C MET A 217 11.29 -13.82 2.62
N PRO A 218 10.51 -13.36 3.60
CA PRO A 218 10.54 -11.97 4.04
C PRO A 218 11.89 -11.63 4.69
N LYS A 219 12.37 -10.40 4.46
CA LYS A 219 13.58 -9.85 5.09
C LYS A 219 13.34 -8.41 5.48
N LEU A 220 13.87 -8.01 6.62
CA LEU A 220 13.94 -6.61 7.03
C LEU A 220 15.23 -6.00 6.48
N GLY A 221 15.12 -4.78 5.96
CA GLY A 221 16.25 -3.98 5.54
C GLY A 221 17.09 -3.57 6.74
N GLN A 222 18.37 -3.34 6.49
CA GLN A 222 19.33 -2.92 7.50
C GLN A 222 19.84 -1.53 7.17
N ALA A 223 20.37 -0.82 8.17
CA ALA A 223 20.96 0.49 7.97
C ALA A 223 22.17 0.39 7.02
N LEU A 224 22.06 1.02 5.86
CA LEU A 224 23.19 1.28 4.98
C LEU A 224 24.06 2.38 5.59
N TYR A 225 23.42 3.50 5.93
CA TYR A 225 24.05 4.62 6.63
C TYR A 225 23.10 5.18 7.69
N GLU A 226 23.64 5.55 8.85
CA GLU A 226 22.86 6.21 9.91
C GLU A 226 22.55 7.67 9.59
N PHE A 227 23.31 8.29 8.68
CA PHE A 227 23.09 9.67 8.25
C PHE A 227 23.71 9.92 6.87
N VAL A 228 22.87 10.37 5.93
CA VAL A 228 23.28 10.93 4.63
C VAL A 228 22.63 12.30 4.47
N PRO A 229 23.39 13.37 4.20
CA PRO A 229 22.82 14.70 3.98
C PRO A 229 21.78 14.72 2.85
N VAL A 230 20.82 15.65 2.93
CA VAL A 230 19.78 15.79 1.90
C VAL A 230 20.32 16.15 0.53
N GLU A 231 21.56 16.65 0.43
CA GLU A 231 22.22 16.94 -0.85
C GLU A 231 22.78 15.67 -1.52
N GLU A 232 22.87 14.56 -0.78
CA GLU A 232 23.62 13.36 -1.19
C GLU A 232 22.76 12.09 -1.29
N TYR A 233 21.55 12.09 -0.73
CA TYR A 233 20.71 10.89 -0.68
C TYR A 233 20.35 10.35 -2.07
N ILE A 234 20.14 11.21 -3.08
CA ILE A 234 19.89 10.77 -4.47
C ILE A 234 21.14 10.10 -5.03
N LYS A 235 22.33 10.69 -4.82
CA LYS A 235 23.62 10.12 -5.27
C LYS A 235 23.84 8.73 -4.70
N VAL A 236 23.71 8.59 -3.37
CA VAL A 236 23.86 7.29 -2.69
C VAL A 236 22.83 6.28 -3.20
N THR A 237 21.59 6.71 -3.43
CA THR A 237 20.55 5.80 -3.94
C THR A 237 20.80 5.37 -5.38
N GLU A 238 21.30 6.26 -6.23
CA GLU A 238 21.70 5.91 -7.59
C GLU A 238 22.82 4.86 -7.58
N ALA A 239 23.80 4.96 -6.68
CA ALA A 239 24.84 3.93 -6.51
C ALA A 239 24.22 2.56 -6.15
N VAL A 240 23.30 2.53 -5.18
CA VAL A 240 22.55 1.30 -4.79
C VAL A 240 21.80 0.70 -5.99
N ILE A 241 21.09 1.52 -6.77
CA ILE A 241 20.31 1.05 -7.92
C ILE A 241 21.23 0.63 -9.08
N ARG A 242 22.38 1.29 -9.27
CA ARG A 242 23.40 0.89 -10.27
C ARG A 242 23.99 -0.47 -9.94
N ILE A 243 24.33 -0.73 -8.68
CA ILE A 243 24.78 -2.05 -8.23
C ILE A 243 23.68 -3.07 -8.53
N PHE A 244 22.45 -2.82 -8.08
CA PHE A 244 21.32 -3.70 -8.36
C PHE A 244 21.13 -3.96 -9.87
N HIS A 245 21.25 -2.93 -10.70
CA HIS A 245 21.11 -3.03 -12.16
C HIS A 245 22.18 -3.95 -12.79
N LYS A 246 23.44 -3.81 -12.35
CA LYS A 246 24.62 -4.53 -12.86
C LYS A 246 24.76 -5.97 -12.33
N THR A 247 24.03 -6.34 -11.27
CA THR A 247 24.12 -7.68 -10.69
C THR A 247 23.45 -8.75 -11.58
N ASP A 248 24.20 -9.30 -12.53
CA ASP A 248 23.70 -10.31 -13.47
C ASP A 248 23.19 -11.60 -12.80
N GLU A 249 23.74 -11.98 -11.64
CA GLU A 249 23.25 -13.15 -10.91
C GLU A 249 21.77 -13.03 -10.50
N LEU A 250 21.28 -11.81 -10.24
CA LEU A 250 19.87 -11.57 -9.92
C LEU A 250 18.96 -11.77 -11.14
N ARG A 251 19.50 -11.71 -12.35
CA ARG A 251 18.76 -11.97 -13.59
C ARG A 251 18.64 -13.46 -13.92
N LYS A 252 19.44 -14.32 -13.29
CA LYS A 252 19.44 -15.78 -13.51
C LYS A 252 18.23 -16.47 -12.88
N ASN A 253 17.81 -16.02 -11.69
CA ASN A 253 16.68 -16.62 -10.98
C ASN A 253 15.72 -15.54 -10.49
N ARG A 254 14.57 -15.44 -11.16
CA ARG A 254 13.53 -14.43 -10.87
C ARG A 254 12.98 -14.50 -9.45
N MET A 255 12.95 -15.68 -8.83
CA MET A 255 12.50 -15.84 -7.43
C MET A 255 13.49 -15.25 -6.43
N LYS A 256 14.76 -15.08 -6.84
CA LYS A 256 15.84 -14.48 -6.07
C LYS A 256 16.33 -13.15 -6.65
N ALA A 257 15.56 -12.53 -7.57
CA ALA A 257 15.99 -11.33 -8.31
C ALA A 257 15.85 -9.99 -7.57
N ARG A 258 15.47 -9.99 -6.28
CA ARG A 258 15.34 -8.76 -5.48
C ARG A 258 16.65 -8.48 -4.74
N ILE A 259 16.98 -7.20 -4.56
CA ILE A 259 18.22 -6.75 -3.93
C ILE A 259 18.45 -7.36 -2.54
N LYS A 260 17.37 -7.63 -1.79
CA LYS A 260 17.44 -8.30 -0.48
C LYS A 260 18.20 -9.62 -0.49
N PHE A 261 18.15 -10.39 -1.59
CA PHE A 261 18.87 -11.66 -1.68
C PHE A 261 20.36 -11.47 -1.97
N TYR A 262 20.70 -10.39 -2.68
CA TYR A 262 22.08 -10.01 -2.91
C TYR A 262 22.73 -9.60 -1.59
N ILE A 263 22.11 -8.67 -0.88
CA ILE A 263 22.59 -8.16 0.41
C ILE A 263 22.67 -9.28 1.46
N ASP A 264 21.68 -10.17 1.53
CA ASP A 264 21.69 -11.31 2.45
C ASP A 264 22.86 -12.27 2.18
N ARG A 265 23.27 -12.43 0.93
CA ARG A 265 24.36 -13.32 0.54
C ARG A 265 25.73 -12.75 0.88
N ILE A 266 25.95 -11.45 0.66
CA ILE A 266 27.26 -10.80 0.82
C ILE A 266 27.44 -10.13 2.19
N GLY A 267 26.35 -9.82 2.88
CA GLY A 267 26.34 -9.03 4.11
C GLY A 267 26.27 -7.52 3.87
N MET A 268 25.71 -6.79 4.84
CA MET A 268 25.52 -5.33 4.71
C MET A 268 26.85 -4.58 4.64
N ASP A 269 27.90 -5.05 5.31
CA ASP A 269 29.21 -4.38 5.31
C ASP A 269 29.89 -4.46 3.94
N GLU A 270 29.87 -5.63 3.30
CA GLU A 270 30.37 -5.80 1.93
C GLU A 270 29.53 -5.01 0.93
N PHE A 271 28.19 -5.01 1.09
CA PHE A 271 27.33 -4.19 0.24
C PHE A 271 27.65 -2.70 0.38
N ARG A 272 27.88 -2.20 1.59
CA ARG A 272 28.32 -0.83 1.85
C ARG A 272 29.66 -0.53 1.17
N ALA A 273 30.63 -1.45 1.24
CA ALA A 273 31.91 -1.29 0.54
C ALA A 273 31.74 -1.17 -0.98
N GLN A 274 30.81 -1.93 -1.58
CA GLN A 274 30.49 -1.80 -3.01
C GLN A 274 29.83 -0.47 -3.34
N VAL A 275 28.97 0.06 -2.46
CA VAL A 275 28.38 1.41 -2.62
C VAL A 275 29.47 2.47 -2.60
N GLU A 276 30.40 2.41 -1.63
CA GLU A 276 31.53 3.35 -1.56
C GLU A 276 32.43 3.29 -2.81
N GLU A 277 32.63 2.10 -3.39
CA GLU A 277 33.38 1.94 -4.62
C GLU A 277 32.63 2.50 -5.84
N GLU A 278 31.33 2.20 -5.98
CA GLU A 278 30.50 2.74 -7.08
C GLU A 278 30.45 4.27 -7.07
N LEU A 279 30.49 4.89 -5.88
CA LEU A 279 30.52 6.35 -5.69
C LEU A 279 31.82 7.02 -6.18
N LYS A 280 32.88 6.27 -6.49
CA LYS A 280 34.10 6.80 -7.12
C LYS A 280 34.01 6.91 -8.64
N GLY A 281 32.96 6.37 -9.26
CA GLY A 281 32.78 6.38 -10.71
C GLY A 281 32.54 7.78 -11.29
N GLU A 282 32.89 7.99 -12.57
CA GLU A 282 32.77 9.29 -13.25
C GLU A 282 31.36 9.88 -13.26
N TRP A 283 30.32 9.03 -13.15
CA TRP A 283 28.93 9.46 -13.10
C TRP A 283 28.60 10.33 -11.87
N THR A 284 29.44 10.32 -10.83
CA THR A 284 29.27 11.15 -9.63
C THR A 284 29.74 12.59 -9.80
N GLN A 285 30.37 12.94 -10.93
CA GLN A 285 30.87 14.29 -11.20
C GLN A 285 29.77 15.30 -11.58
N LYS A 286 28.55 14.81 -11.91
CA LYS A 286 27.38 15.69 -12.11
C LYS A 286 26.84 16.18 -10.76
N SER A 287 26.06 17.25 -10.78
CA SER A 287 25.35 17.69 -9.57
C SER A 287 24.23 16.72 -9.20
N PHE A 288 24.10 16.43 -7.90
CA PHE A 288 22.99 15.68 -7.30
C PHE A 288 22.15 16.55 -6.36
N ASP A 289 22.35 17.87 -6.41
CA ASP A 289 21.53 18.82 -5.66
C ASP A 289 20.04 18.59 -5.99
N PRO A 290 19.21 18.18 -5.01
CA PRO A 290 17.81 17.91 -5.25
C PRO A 290 16.99 19.19 -5.43
N THR A 291 17.54 20.38 -5.13
CA THR A 291 16.82 21.66 -5.12
C THR A 291 15.93 21.89 -6.35
N PRO A 292 16.41 21.68 -7.60
CA PRO A 292 15.57 21.88 -8.79
C PRO A 292 14.40 20.90 -8.92
N LEU A 293 14.45 19.78 -8.19
CA LEU A 293 13.46 18.71 -8.24
C LEU A 293 12.52 18.73 -7.04
N LEU A 294 12.80 19.54 -6.00
CA LEU A 294 11.95 19.61 -4.81
C LEU A 294 10.53 20.03 -5.18
N PHE A 295 9.56 19.42 -4.52
CA PHE A 295 8.16 19.88 -4.52
C PHE A 295 7.93 20.66 -3.24
N ILE A 296 8.07 21.99 -3.32
CA ILE A 296 7.87 22.88 -2.17
C ILE A 296 6.48 23.47 -2.29
N GLU A 297 5.58 22.99 -1.45
CA GLU A 297 4.21 23.49 -1.35
C GLU A 297 3.99 24.00 0.07
N ASP A 298 3.45 25.22 0.18
CA ASP A 298 3.06 25.80 1.47
C ASP A 298 1.57 25.60 1.68
N GLU A 299 1.22 24.46 2.28
CA GLU A 299 -0.17 24.07 2.54
C GLU A 299 -0.91 25.05 3.47
N SER A 300 -0.19 25.87 4.23
CA SER A 300 -0.81 26.85 5.14
C SER A 300 -1.58 27.94 4.39
N LYS A 301 -1.25 28.20 3.13
CA LYS A 301 -1.90 29.22 2.30
C LYS A 301 -3.34 28.87 1.96
N ASP A 302 -3.63 27.59 1.83
CA ASP A 302 -4.97 27.08 1.49
C ASP A 302 -5.67 26.45 2.71
N ALA A 303 -5.08 26.60 3.91
CA ALA A 303 -5.65 26.05 5.13
C ALA A 303 -7.04 26.69 5.39
N PRO A 304 -8.09 25.89 5.65
CA PRO A 304 -9.41 26.42 5.95
C PRO A 304 -9.41 27.31 7.19
N SER A 305 -10.34 28.26 7.26
CA SER A 305 -10.46 29.16 8.42
C SER A 305 -10.75 28.38 9.70
N LEU A 306 -10.02 28.69 10.77
CA LEU A 306 -10.31 28.20 12.11
C LEU A 306 -11.61 28.77 12.69
N LYS A 307 -12.09 29.92 12.17
CA LYS A 307 -13.32 30.61 12.60
C LYS A 307 -14.41 30.47 11.54
N GLY A 308 -14.55 29.28 10.96
CA GLY A 308 -15.62 28.98 10.02
C GLY A 308 -16.96 28.81 10.73
N ASP A 309 -18.05 28.99 10.00
CA ASP A 309 -19.40 28.63 10.45
C ASP A 309 -19.59 27.11 10.27
N TYR A 310 -19.08 26.35 11.23
CA TYR A 310 -19.13 24.88 11.22
C TYR A 310 -20.21 24.36 12.14
N LYS A 311 -20.84 23.26 11.76
CA LYS A 311 -21.74 22.54 12.66
C LYS A 311 -20.95 21.83 13.75
N THR A 312 -21.27 22.15 15.00
CA THR A 312 -20.70 21.51 16.20
C THR A 312 -21.69 20.52 16.81
N GLY A 313 -21.19 19.48 17.46
CA GLY A 313 -22.00 18.53 18.20
C GLY A 313 -21.17 17.62 19.08
N SER A 314 -21.83 16.69 19.77
CA SER A 314 -21.21 15.72 20.66
C SER A 314 -22.02 14.42 20.71
N GLY A 315 -21.40 13.33 21.17
CA GLY A 315 -22.05 12.05 21.30
C GLY A 315 -21.05 10.90 21.32
N LYS A 316 -21.45 9.75 21.88
CA LYS A 316 -20.55 8.61 22.08
C LYS A 316 -19.92 8.09 20.78
N GLU A 317 -20.68 8.05 19.69
CA GLU A 317 -20.19 7.61 18.38
C GLU A 317 -19.15 8.58 17.82
N PHE A 318 -19.41 9.88 17.94
CA PHE A 318 -18.46 10.92 17.55
C PHE A 318 -17.20 10.90 18.43
N ASP A 319 -17.32 10.75 19.75
CA ASP A 319 -16.18 10.64 20.67
C ASP A 319 -15.31 9.42 20.31
N ARG A 320 -15.95 8.31 19.93
CA ARG A 320 -15.27 7.09 19.50
C ARG A 320 -14.55 7.26 18.16
N TRP A 321 -15.17 7.95 17.21
CA TRP A 321 -14.52 8.32 15.95
C TRP A 321 -13.36 9.28 16.19
N MET A 322 -13.51 10.25 17.10
CA MET A 322 -12.46 11.17 17.51
C MET A 322 -11.21 10.45 18.06
N ASP A 323 -11.41 9.47 18.94
CA ASP A 323 -10.35 8.66 19.56
C ASP A 323 -9.48 7.92 18.53
N SER A 324 -10.09 7.41 17.47
CA SER A 324 -9.43 6.54 16.49
C SER A 324 -8.98 7.25 15.22
N ASN A 325 -9.84 8.09 14.67
CA ASN A 325 -9.65 8.68 13.35
C ASN A 325 -8.97 10.05 13.40
N VAL A 326 -8.89 10.71 14.56
CA VAL A 326 -8.33 12.07 14.63
C VAL A 326 -6.98 12.08 15.34
N LYS A 327 -5.99 12.70 14.70
CA LYS A 327 -4.64 12.91 15.23
C LYS A 327 -4.33 14.40 15.34
N SER A 328 -3.49 14.75 16.31
CA SER A 328 -2.94 16.09 16.40
C SER A 328 -1.91 16.33 15.28
N GLN A 329 -1.85 17.56 14.80
CA GLN A 329 -0.74 18.07 13.99
C GLN A 329 -0.02 19.20 14.72
N LYS A 330 1.16 19.58 14.22
CA LYS A 330 2.02 20.62 14.80
C LYS A 330 1.48 22.05 14.65
N GLN A 331 0.49 22.28 13.80
CA GLN A 331 -0.15 23.59 13.63
C GLN A 331 -1.38 23.71 14.53
N ASP A 332 -1.37 24.71 15.41
CA ASP A 332 -2.43 24.94 16.39
C ASP A 332 -3.80 25.14 15.74
N GLY A 333 -4.84 24.58 16.39
CA GLY A 333 -6.22 24.66 15.92
C GLY A 333 -6.58 23.67 14.81
N TYR A 334 -5.60 23.04 14.16
CA TYR A 334 -5.82 22.05 13.11
C TYR A 334 -5.60 20.60 13.59
N LYS A 335 -6.20 19.65 12.86
CA LYS A 335 -6.11 18.21 13.08
C LYS A 335 -5.93 17.46 11.76
N VAL A 336 -5.44 16.23 11.89
CA VAL A 336 -5.46 15.23 10.82
C VAL A 336 -6.61 14.27 11.06
N VAL A 337 -7.42 14.03 10.03
CA VAL A 337 -8.53 13.08 10.05
C VAL A 337 -8.18 11.91 9.11
N MET A 338 -8.05 10.72 9.67
CA MET A 338 -7.91 9.46 8.94
C MET A 338 -9.29 8.95 8.54
N VAL A 339 -9.55 8.88 7.25
CA VAL A 339 -10.76 8.30 6.65
C VAL A 339 -10.50 6.81 6.41
N LYS A 340 -11.20 5.97 7.17
CA LYS A 340 -11.17 4.52 7.01
C LYS A 340 -11.94 4.14 5.74
N LEU A 341 -11.27 3.45 4.82
CA LEU A 341 -11.82 2.97 3.56
C LEU A 341 -12.01 1.45 3.67
N PRO A 342 -13.25 0.95 3.69
CA PRO A 342 -13.50 -0.49 3.79
C PRO A 342 -12.75 -1.28 2.71
N LEU A 343 -11.79 -2.11 3.14
CA LEU A 343 -10.88 -2.87 2.27
C LEU A 343 -10.10 -2.02 1.25
N GLY A 344 -10.01 -0.71 1.45
CA GLY A 344 -9.36 0.24 0.57
C GLY A 344 -10.17 0.66 -0.65
N ASP A 345 -11.46 0.33 -0.75
CA ASP A 345 -12.27 0.67 -1.91
C ASP A 345 -12.92 2.06 -1.79
N VAL A 346 -13.04 2.76 -2.92
CA VAL A 346 -13.72 4.06 -3.06
C VAL A 346 -14.62 3.99 -4.28
N ASP A 347 -15.91 4.18 -4.09
CA ASP A 347 -16.89 4.17 -5.18
C ASP A 347 -16.90 5.49 -5.97
N ASN A 348 -17.44 5.46 -7.19
CA ASN A 348 -17.43 6.60 -8.13
C ASN A 348 -17.94 7.92 -7.52
N ASN A 349 -19.05 7.90 -6.77
CA ASN A 349 -19.60 9.09 -6.12
C ASN A 349 -18.72 9.53 -4.93
N GLN A 350 -18.14 8.58 -4.20
CA GLN A 350 -17.30 8.88 -3.04
C GLN A 350 -16.04 9.64 -3.45
N PHE A 351 -15.49 9.40 -4.65
CA PHE A 351 -14.37 10.21 -5.18
C PHE A 351 -14.69 11.70 -5.20
N HIS A 352 -15.84 12.07 -5.79
CA HIS A 352 -16.29 13.46 -5.88
C HIS A 352 -16.63 14.03 -4.50
N GLN A 353 -17.29 13.25 -3.65
CA GLN A 353 -17.66 13.68 -2.30
C GLN A 353 -16.41 13.92 -1.43
N LEU A 354 -15.40 13.06 -1.50
CA LEU A 354 -14.12 13.24 -0.82
C LEU A 354 -13.36 14.45 -1.38
N ALA A 355 -13.44 14.71 -2.70
CA ALA A 355 -12.87 15.89 -3.32
C ALA A 355 -13.49 17.18 -2.75
N ASP A 356 -14.82 17.27 -2.70
CA ASP A 356 -15.55 18.41 -2.14
C ASP A 356 -15.28 18.61 -0.65
N MET A 357 -15.24 17.53 0.12
CA MET A 357 -14.86 17.57 1.53
C MET A 357 -13.43 18.08 1.70
N SER A 358 -12.49 17.61 0.86
CA SER A 358 -11.10 18.08 0.94
C SER A 358 -10.99 19.58 0.65
N ARG A 359 -11.73 20.10 -0.34
CA ARG A 359 -11.76 21.54 -0.67
C ARG A 359 -12.26 22.37 0.51
N LYS A 360 -13.32 21.89 1.18
CA LYS A 360 -13.94 22.61 2.29
C LYS A 360 -13.13 22.52 3.59
N TYR A 361 -12.60 21.33 3.92
CA TYR A 361 -12.06 21.04 5.25
C TYR A 361 -10.56 20.73 5.28
N ALA A 362 -9.88 20.62 4.14
CA ALA A 362 -8.49 20.16 4.10
C ALA A 362 -7.63 20.86 3.03
N GLY A 363 -8.02 22.07 2.60
CA GLY A 363 -7.28 22.85 1.60
C GLY A 363 -7.16 22.15 0.24
N GLY A 364 -8.10 21.28 -0.11
CA GLY A 364 -8.14 20.55 -1.38
C GLY A 364 -7.13 19.41 -1.51
N ARG A 365 -6.53 18.93 -0.42
CA ARG A 365 -5.44 17.93 -0.41
C ARG A 365 -5.74 16.75 0.49
N MET A 366 -5.22 15.60 0.10
CA MET A 366 -5.35 14.33 0.81
C MET A 366 -4.04 13.54 0.74
N ARG A 367 -3.89 12.56 1.66
CA ARG A 367 -2.81 11.57 1.65
C ARG A 367 -3.38 10.16 1.66
N LEU A 368 -3.02 9.33 0.70
CA LEU A 368 -3.25 7.88 0.78
C LEU A 368 -2.28 7.25 1.77
N THR A 369 -2.68 6.15 2.40
CA THR A 369 -1.86 5.45 3.40
C THR A 369 -1.52 4.02 2.97
N HIS A 370 -0.43 3.47 3.52
CA HIS A 370 -0.08 2.06 3.31
C HIS A 370 -1.07 1.08 3.98
N GLN A 371 -1.96 1.57 4.85
CA GLN A 371 -3.10 0.85 5.43
C GLN A 371 -4.32 0.85 4.50
N GLN A 372 -4.19 1.35 3.27
CA GLN A 372 -5.26 1.45 2.28
C GLN A 372 -6.33 2.49 2.61
N ASN A 373 -5.99 3.48 3.45
CA ASN A 373 -6.88 4.56 3.85
C ASN A 373 -6.48 5.89 3.21
N LEU A 374 -7.21 6.94 3.58
CA LEU A 374 -6.97 8.32 3.19
C LEU A 374 -6.89 9.23 4.42
N ALA A 375 -6.14 10.33 4.34
CA ALA A 375 -6.04 11.32 5.40
C ALA A 375 -6.32 12.73 4.88
N PHE A 376 -7.18 13.46 5.59
CA PHE A 376 -7.32 14.91 5.49
C PHE A 376 -6.38 15.56 6.50
N ARG A 377 -5.55 16.51 6.06
CA ARG A 377 -4.72 17.35 6.93
C ARG A 377 -5.30 18.76 6.99
N TRP A 378 -4.88 19.55 7.96
CA TRP A 378 -5.34 20.93 8.13
C TRP A 378 -6.85 21.05 8.36
N VAL A 379 -7.44 20.06 9.02
CA VAL A 379 -8.87 20.10 9.38
C VAL A 379 -9.07 20.99 10.61
N PRO A 380 -9.83 22.09 10.53
CA PRO A 380 -10.12 22.91 11.71
C PRO A 380 -10.78 22.08 12.81
N SER A 381 -10.29 22.20 14.05
CA SER A 381 -10.79 21.40 15.17
C SER A 381 -12.29 21.60 15.42
N GLU A 382 -12.82 22.80 15.16
CA GLU A 382 -14.24 23.12 15.31
C GLU A 382 -15.13 22.47 14.21
N SER A 383 -14.54 22.06 13.08
CA SER A 383 -15.26 21.43 11.96
C SER A 383 -15.42 19.92 12.09
N LEU A 384 -14.77 19.30 13.07
CA LEU A 384 -14.66 17.84 13.15
C LEU A 384 -16.00 17.11 13.23
N TYR A 385 -16.97 17.68 13.93
CA TYR A 385 -18.31 17.09 14.02
C TYR A 385 -19.02 17.09 12.66
N GLU A 386 -18.97 18.21 11.94
CA GLU A 386 -19.52 18.31 10.59
C GLU A 386 -18.80 17.39 9.60
N VAL A 387 -17.47 17.27 9.70
CA VAL A 387 -16.68 16.32 8.89
C VAL A 387 -17.14 14.89 9.14
N TRP A 388 -17.29 14.49 10.40
CA TRP A 388 -17.79 13.16 10.78
C TRP A 388 -19.19 12.90 10.24
N GLU A 389 -20.13 13.84 10.39
CA GLU A 389 -21.48 13.70 9.82
C GLU A 389 -21.44 13.53 8.30
N LYS A 390 -20.62 14.32 7.60
CA LYS A 390 -20.46 14.21 6.14
C LYS A 390 -19.83 12.90 5.72
N LEU A 391 -18.88 12.37 6.48
CA LEU A 391 -18.33 11.04 6.24
C LEU A 391 -19.39 9.95 6.47
N ASN A 392 -20.25 10.07 7.48
CA ASN A 392 -21.37 9.14 7.70
C ASN A 392 -22.37 9.15 6.53
N GLU A 393 -22.71 10.33 6.00
CA GLU A 393 -23.60 10.47 4.84
C GLU A 393 -23.12 9.68 3.61
N ILE A 394 -21.80 9.48 3.48
CA ILE A 394 -21.18 8.76 2.35
C ILE A 394 -20.69 7.35 2.73
N GLY A 395 -20.98 6.88 3.95
CA GLY A 395 -20.61 5.55 4.43
C GLY A 395 -19.13 5.37 4.79
N LEU A 396 -18.41 6.46 5.09
CA LEU A 396 -16.98 6.46 5.46
C LEU A 396 -16.73 7.07 6.86
N GLY A 397 -17.78 7.17 7.68
CA GLY A 397 -17.74 7.77 9.03
C GLY A 397 -17.44 6.80 10.17
N ASP A 398 -17.18 5.54 9.85
CA ASP A 398 -16.91 4.50 10.86
C ASP A 398 -15.62 4.78 11.64
N PRO A 399 -15.61 4.49 12.95
CA PRO A 399 -14.41 4.62 13.76
C PRO A 399 -13.43 3.47 13.49
N GLY A 400 -12.24 3.58 14.09
CA GLY A 400 -11.26 2.50 14.14
C GLY A 400 -10.26 2.53 12.99
N ALA A 401 -9.94 3.70 12.44
CA ALA A 401 -8.78 3.82 11.56
C ALA A 401 -7.51 3.36 12.28
N HIS A 402 -6.73 2.48 11.66
CA HIS A 402 -5.54 1.81 12.21
C HIS A 402 -5.81 0.96 13.47
N GLU A 403 -7.02 0.41 13.59
CA GLU A 403 -7.35 -0.57 14.63
C GLU A 403 -7.66 -1.94 14.02
N ILE A 404 -7.98 -2.94 14.84
CA ILE A 404 -8.27 -4.31 14.42
C ILE A 404 -9.43 -4.45 13.43
N THR A 405 -10.33 -3.46 13.37
CA THR A 405 -11.43 -3.40 12.39
C THR A 405 -11.00 -2.83 11.03
N ASP A 406 -9.78 -2.28 10.93
CA ASP A 406 -9.19 -1.69 9.72
C ASP A 406 -8.38 -2.73 8.94
N ILE A 407 -9.13 -3.59 8.25
CA ILE A 407 -8.57 -4.79 7.62
C ILE A 407 -7.86 -4.45 6.30
N VAL A 408 -6.57 -4.80 6.22
CA VAL A 408 -5.77 -4.64 4.99
C VAL A 408 -5.79 -5.92 4.17
N SER A 409 -6.17 -5.80 2.89
CA SER A 409 -6.26 -6.94 1.98
C SER A 409 -5.73 -6.62 0.58
N CYS A 410 -5.22 -7.66 -0.09
CA CYS A 410 -4.95 -7.56 -1.53
C CYS A 410 -6.16 -8.07 -2.35
N PRO A 411 -6.19 -7.84 -3.67
CA PRO A 411 -7.31 -8.31 -4.50
C PRO A 411 -7.51 -9.83 -4.59
N GLY A 412 -6.52 -10.67 -4.26
CA GLY A 412 -6.67 -12.14 -4.28
C GLY A 412 -7.24 -12.70 -5.59
N THR A 413 -8.05 -13.76 -5.53
CA THR A 413 -8.73 -14.37 -6.68
C THR A 413 -9.88 -13.52 -7.24
N ASP A 414 -10.16 -12.34 -6.68
CA ASP A 414 -11.18 -11.44 -7.22
C ASP A 414 -10.72 -10.88 -8.58
N SER A 415 -9.42 -10.60 -8.72
CA SER A 415 -8.85 -10.19 -10.03
C SER A 415 -7.40 -10.64 -10.32
N CYS A 416 -6.63 -11.11 -9.33
CA CYS A 416 -5.20 -11.41 -9.52
C CYS A 416 -4.97 -12.80 -10.14
N LYS A 417 -4.15 -12.88 -11.21
CA LYS A 417 -3.69 -14.14 -11.82
C LYS A 417 -2.97 -15.07 -10.83
N LEU A 418 -2.27 -14.50 -9.85
CA LEU A 418 -1.50 -15.23 -8.84
C LEU A 418 -2.31 -15.61 -7.59
N GLY A 419 -3.55 -15.12 -7.47
CA GLY A 419 -4.41 -15.39 -6.32
C GLY A 419 -4.69 -16.89 -6.20
N ILE A 420 -4.56 -17.40 -4.98
CA ILE A 420 -4.95 -18.76 -4.59
C ILE A 420 -6.32 -18.72 -3.91
N THR A 421 -6.58 -17.69 -3.10
CA THR A 421 -7.86 -17.47 -2.41
C THR A 421 -8.36 -16.03 -2.58
N SER A 422 -9.65 -15.80 -2.31
CA SER A 422 -10.29 -14.48 -2.29
C SER A 422 -9.98 -13.82 -0.95
N SER A 423 -8.98 -12.94 -0.97
CA SER A 423 -8.56 -12.22 0.23
C SER A 423 -9.45 -11.03 0.53
N MET A 424 -10.10 -10.39 -0.45
CA MET A 424 -11.07 -9.32 -0.12
C MET A 424 -12.33 -9.95 0.50
N GLY A 425 -12.79 -11.08 -0.03
CA GLY A 425 -13.91 -11.82 0.56
C GLY A 425 -13.63 -12.34 1.98
N LEU A 426 -12.42 -12.81 2.25
CA LEU A 426 -12.01 -13.09 3.64
C LEU A 426 -12.00 -11.81 4.50
N GLY A 427 -11.50 -10.70 3.96
CA GLY A 427 -11.43 -9.42 4.66
C GLY A 427 -12.80 -8.93 5.12
N SER A 428 -13.82 -9.01 4.27
CA SER A 428 -15.21 -8.70 4.65
C SER A 428 -15.70 -9.59 5.77
N ALA A 429 -15.51 -10.91 5.66
CA ALA A 429 -15.94 -11.86 6.68
C ALA A 429 -15.23 -11.67 8.04
N ILE A 430 -13.96 -11.26 8.03
CA ILE A 430 -13.22 -10.92 9.24
C ILE A 430 -13.76 -9.61 9.84
N SER A 431 -14.06 -8.61 9.01
CA SER A 431 -14.60 -7.32 9.48
C SER A 431 -15.90 -7.55 10.26
N GLU A 432 -16.85 -8.29 9.69
CA GLU A 432 -18.10 -8.67 10.37
C GLU A 432 -17.87 -9.41 11.69
N MET A 433 -16.87 -10.30 11.73
CA MET A 433 -16.56 -11.07 12.94
C MET A 433 -15.93 -10.21 14.02
N VAL A 434 -14.96 -9.35 13.68
CA VAL A 434 -14.29 -8.46 14.65
C VAL A 434 -15.28 -7.44 15.22
N GLU A 435 -16.22 -6.94 14.42
CA GLU A 435 -17.31 -6.07 14.89
C GLU A 435 -18.24 -6.76 15.91
N SER A 436 -18.33 -8.09 15.87
CA SER A 436 -19.09 -8.87 16.86
C SER A 436 -18.33 -9.09 18.18
N ILE A 437 -17.03 -8.81 18.23
CA ILE A 437 -16.18 -9.00 19.41
C ILE A 437 -16.25 -7.75 20.31
N ASP A 438 -16.15 -7.98 21.61
CA ASP A 438 -15.94 -6.91 22.60
C ASP A 438 -14.59 -6.20 22.37
N THR A 439 -14.63 -5.05 21.69
CA THR A 439 -13.48 -4.17 21.46
C THR A 439 -13.24 -3.18 22.61
N SER A 440 -13.79 -3.40 23.82
CA SER A 440 -13.46 -2.55 24.98
C SER A 440 -11.98 -2.63 25.39
N ASP A 441 -11.32 -3.72 25.03
CA ASP A 441 -9.92 -3.97 25.33
C ASP A 441 -8.99 -3.12 24.43
N PRO A 442 -8.24 -2.15 24.99
CA PRO A 442 -7.38 -1.27 24.20
C PRO A 442 -6.22 -2.00 23.52
N LEU A 443 -5.75 -3.13 24.06
CA LEU A 443 -4.66 -3.88 23.43
C LEU A 443 -5.14 -4.66 22.21
N ILE A 444 -6.37 -5.19 22.26
CA ILE A 444 -6.98 -5.85 21.10
C ILE A 444 -7.30 -4.82 20.01
N ARG A 445 -7.81 -3.64 20.38
CA ARG A 445 -8.11 -2.57 19.41
C ARG A 445 -6.89 -2.17 18.59
N LYS A 446 -5.71 -2.10 19.21
CA LYS A 446 -4.45 -1.73 18.53
C LYS A 446 -3.91 -2.77 17.54
N MET A 447 -4.42 -4.00 17.55
CA MET A 447 -3.91 -5.06 16.68
C MET A 447 -4.25 -4.78 15.21
N HIS A 448 -3.40 -5.23 14.29
CA HIS A 448 -3.63 -5.13 12.84
C HIS A 448 -3.80 -6.50 12.20
N ILE A 449 -4.85 -6.64 11.38
CA ILE A 449 -5.07 -7.87 10.60
C ILE A 449 -4.77 -7.59 9.13
N LYS A 450 -3.87 -8.39 8.56
CA LYS A 450 -3.37 -8.18 7.19
C LYS A 450 -3.40 -9.47 6.39
N MET A 451 -3.91 -9.44 5.16
CA MET A 451 -4.06 -10.66 4.36
C MET A 451 -3.66 -10.53 2.90
N SER A 452 -3.31 -11.67 2.30
CA SER A 452 -2.98 -11.77 0.89
C SER A 452 -3.53 -13.05 0.29
N GLY A 453 -4.11 -13.01 -0.90
CA GLY A 453 -4.60 -14.23 -1.57
C GLY A 453 -3.50 -15.20 -2.01
N CYS A 454 -2.22 -14.87 -1.84
CA CYS A 454 -1.08 -15.76 -2.11
C CYS A 454 0.18 -15.34 -1.31
N PRO A 455 1.25 -16.15 -1.30
CA PRO A 455 2.50 -15.88 -0.56
C PRO A 455 3.33 -14.65 -1.00
N ASN A 456 2.86 -13.82 -1.93
CA ASN A 456 3.63 -12.68 -2.46
C ASN A 456 3.62 -11.44 -1.54
N GLY A 457 2.76 -11.40 -0.52
CA GLY A 457 2.78 -10.35 0.50
C GLY A 457 2.26 -8.99 0.04
N CYS A 458 1.33 -8.94 -0.93
CA CYS A 458 0.78 -7.69 -1.45
C CYS A 458 -0.02 -6.90 -0.41
N GLY A 459 -0.76 -7.59 0.47
CA GLY A 459 -1.43 -6.97 1.63
C GLY A 459 -0.55 -6.90 2.87
N GLN A 460 0.77 -7.08 2.74
CA GLN A 460 1.73 -6.96 3.84
C GLN A 460 1.46 -7.88 5.05
N HIS A 461 0.94 -9.09 4.83
CA HIS A 461 0.53 -10.01 5.90
C HIS A 461 1.64 -10.35 6.92
N HIS A 462 2.92 -10.31 6.54
CA HIS A 462 4.00 -10.60 7.49
C HIS A 462 4.20 -9.56 8.60
N VAL A 463 3.67 -8.35 8.46
CA VAL A 463 3.85 -7.28 9.47
C VAL A 463 2.56 -6.93 10.20
N GLY A 464 1.46 -7.67 9.98
CA GLY A 464 0.29 -7.57 10.84
C GLY A 464 0.45 -8.41 12.10
N ASP A 465 -0.19 -8.03 13.19
CA ASP A 465 -0.32 -8.85 14.40
C ASP A 465 -0.84 -10.24 14.03
N ILE A 466 -1.89 -10.28 13.20
CA ILE A 466 -2.40 -11.50 12.59
C ILE A 466 -2.35 -11.37 11.06
N GLY A 467 -1.45 -12.13 10.46
CA GLY A 467 -1.21 -12.20 9.04
C GLY A 467 -1.79 -13.45 8.39
N PHE A 468 -2.40 -13.32 7.21
CA PHE A 468 -2.87 -14.45 6.41
C PHE A 468 -2.28 -14.46 5.00
N HIS A 469 -1.91 -15.65 4.50
CA HIS A 469 -1.80 -15.83 3.05
C HIS A 469 -2.58 -17.03 2.52
N GLY A 470 -3.14 -16.87 1.32
CA GLY A 470 -3.90 -17.89 0.62
C GLY A 470 -3.06 -19.14 0.32
N ALA A 471 -3.69 -20.29 0.49
CA ALA A 471 -3.16 -21.63 0.29
C ALA A 471 -4.30 -22.58 -0.12
N ALA A 472 -3.94 -23.82 -0.44
CA ALA A 472 -4.89 -24.91 -0.58
C ALA A 472 -4.65 -25.97 0.50
N ALA A 473 -5.73 -26.57 0.98
CA ALA A 473 -5.73 -27.73 1.85
C ALA A 473 -6.54 -28.88 1.23
N LYS A 474 -6.46 -30.06 1.84
CA LYS A 474 -7.22 -31.25 1.43
C LYS A 474 -8.29 -31.53 2.49
N GLY A 475 -9.54 -31.61 2.08
CA GLY A 475 -10.65 -32.10 2.88
C GLY A 475 -11.21 -33.42 2.32
N PRO A 476 -12.21 -34.03 2.99
CA PRO A 476 -12.84 -35.27 2.54
C PRO A 476 -13.36 -35.20 1.09
N GLY A 477 -13.98 -34.08 0.72
CA GLY A 477 -14.50 -33.83 -0.62
C GLY A 477 -13.50 -33.33 -1.67
N GLY A 478 -12.19 -33.30 -1.38
CA GLY A 478 -11.14 -32.83 -2.31
C GLY A 478 -10.41 -31.56 -1.84
N GLN A 479 -9.94 -30.75 -2.77
CA GLN A 479 -9.23 -29.50 -2.43
C GLN A 479 -10.20 -28.45 -1.88
N VAL A 480 -9.73 -27.68 -0.89
CA VAL A 480 -10.45 -26.56 -0.29
C VAL A 480 -9.55 -25.32 -0.20
N PRO A 481 -10.13 -24.11 -0.29
CA PRO A 481 -9.38 -22.88 -0.09
C PRO A 481 -9.02 -22.77 1.38
N ALA A 482 -7.78 -22.40 1.68
CA ALA A 482 -7.27 -22.30 3.04
C ALA A 482 -6.31 -21.13 3.19
N TYR A 483 -5.99 -20.80 4.44
CA TYR A 483 -5.03 -19.76 4.77
C TYR A 483 -3.96 -20.31 5.71
N GLU A 484 -2.72 -19.88 5.49
CA GLU A 484 -1.64 -20.00 6.47
C GLU A 484 -1.54 -18.71 7.28
N LEU A 485 -1.13 -18.86 8.54
CA LEU A 485 -1.14 -17.79 9.53
C LEU A 485 0.27 -17.37 9.91
N PHE A 486 0.45 -16.07 10.14
CA PHE A 486 1.65 -15.44 10.68
C PHE A 486 1.24 -14.62 11.89
N LEU A 487 1.89 -14.83 13.03
CA LEU A 487 1.47 -14.26 14.31
C LEU A 487 2.58 -13.39 14.89
N GLY A 488 2.20 -12.24 15.46
CA GLY A 488 3.12 -11.33 16.14
C GLY A 488 4.00 -10.51 15.20
N GLY A 489 3.55 -10.26 13.96
CA GLY A 489 4.15 -9.23 13.12
C GLY A 489 3.81 -7.84 13.67
N SER A 490 4.60 -6.83 13.32
CA SER A 490 4.32 -5.44 13.70
C SER A 490 5.01 -4.47 12.74
N PHE A 491 4.47 -3.26 12.63
CA PHE A 491 5.09 -2.14 11.92
C PHE A 491 5.02 -0.82 12.70
N ASP A 492 4.49 -0.84 13.92
CA ASP A 492 4.24 0.37 14.71
C ASP A 492 5.45 0.76 15.59
N GLY A 493 5.63 2.07 15.78
CA GLY A 493 6.57 2.63 16.76
C GLY A 493 8.05 2.31 16.48
N GLY A 494 8.44 2.19 15.21
CA GLY A 494 9.80 1.86 14.81
C GLY A 494 10.22 0.40 15.07
N ASP A 495 9.33 -0.44 15.61
CA ASP A 495 9.58 -1.85 15.94
C ASP A 495 8.95 -2.77 14.89
N THR A 496 9.53 -2.76 13.68
CA THR A 496 9.06 -3.64 12.61
C THR A 496 9.47 -5.10 12.88
N ARG A 497 8.49 -6.00 13.01
CA ARG A 497 8.70 -7.43 13.21
C ARG A 497 8.04 -8.25 12.12
N ILE A 498 8.70 -9.34 11.72
CA ILE A 498 8.12 -10.36 10.83
C ILE A 498 7.37 -11.38 11.68
N GLY A 499 6.08 -11.56 11.40
CA GLY A 499 5.24 -12.55 12.08
C GLY A 499 5.74 -13.98 11.91
N GLN A 500 5.60 -14.75 12.97
CA GLN A 500 6.02 -16.15 13.06
C GLN A 500 4.95 -17.06 12.45
N ARG A 501 5.35 -17.95 11.54
CA ARG A 501 4.42 -18.83 10.82
C ARG A 501 3.88 -19.92 11.76
N ALA A 502 2.56 -19.99 11.93
CA ALA A 502 1.92 -21.12 12.58
C ALA A 502 1.85 -22.31 11.61
N LYS A 503 2.13 -23.52 12.09
CA LYS A 503 2.18 -24.76 11.29
C LYS A 503 0.80 -25.37 11.08
N ILE A 504 -0.16 -24.53 10.72
CA ILE A 504 -1.56 -24.88 10.50
C ILE A 504 -2.09 -24.19 9.24
N LYS A 505 -2.97 -24.89 8.53
CA LYS A 505 -3.79 -24.33 7.45
C LYS A 505 -5.24 -24.35 7.89
N ILE A 506 -5.89 -23.21 7.85
CA ILE A 506 -7.29 -23.07 8.23
C ILE A 506 -8.12 -22.92 6.96
N PRO A 507 -9.13 -23.77 6.71
CA PRO A 507 -10.09 -23.59 5.63
C PRO A 507 -10.70 -22.19 5.65
N ALA A 508 -10.85 -21.56 4.48
CA ALA A 508 -11.16 -20.14 4.35
C ALA A 508 -12.42 -19.71 5.12
N LYS A 509 -13.45 -20.55 5.15
CA LYS A 509 -14.71 -20.29 5.87
C LYS A 509 -14.62 -20.44 7.39
N ARG A 510 -13.57 -21.09 7.91
CA ARG A 510 -13.34 -21.27 9.36
C ARG A 510 -12.40 -20.21 9.95
N VAL A 511 -11.78 -19.37 9.11
CA VAL A 511 -10.84 -18.33 9.56
C VAL A 511 -11.49 -17.31 10.51
N PRO A 512 -12.71 -16.79 10.26
CA PRO A 512 -13.33 -15.83 11.19
C PRO A 512 -13.47 -16.39 12.62
N GLU A 513 -13.98 -17.61 12.76
CA GLU A 513 -14.10 -18.29 14.07
C GLU A 513 -12.74 -18.48 14.75
N ALA A 514 -11.71 -18.84 13.96
CA ALA A 514 -10.35 -19.02 14.47
C ALA A 514 -9.77 -17.74 15.07
N ILE A 515 -10.04 -16.57 14.48
CA ILE A 515 -9.57 -15.29 15.03
C ILE A 515 -10.19 -15.04 16.41
N GLY A 516 -11.49 -15.32 16.59
CA GLY A 516 -12.14 -15.21 17.90
C GLY A 516 -11.43 -16.04 18.98
N LYS A 517 -10.97 -17.26 18.63
CA LYS A 517 -10.17 -18.11 19.53
C LYS A 517 -8.77 -17.55 19.80
N ILE A 518 -8.08 -17.02 18.80
CA ILE A 518 -6.76 -16.38 18.96
C ILE A 518 -6.88 -15.21 19.94
N LEU A 519 -7.87 -14.34 19.74
CA LEU A 519 -8.10 -13.16 20.57
C LEU A 519 -8.47 -13.55 22.01
N SER A 520 -9.32 -14.56 22.18
CA SER A 520 -9.68 -15.09 23.50
C SER A 520 -8.46 -15.67 24.23
N HIS A 521 -7.63 -16.46 23.54
CA HIS A 521 -6.41 -17.04 24.10
C HIS A 521 -5.40 -15.95 24.50
N TYR A 522 -5.18 -14.97 23.63
CA TYR A 522 -4.33 -13.81 23.94
C TYR A 522 -4.83 -13.05 25.18
N LYS A 523 -6.14 -12.74 25.25
CA LYS A 523 -6.72 -12.01 26.39
C LYS A 523 -6.54 -12.75 27.72
N ASN A 524 -6.60 -14.07 27.72
CA ASN A 524 -6.50 -14.90 28.93
C ASN A 524 -5.05 -15.12 29.39
N ASP A 525 -4.10 -15.24 28.47
CA ASP A 525 -2.75 -15.75 28.75
C ASP A 525 -1.66 -14.67 28.64
N ARG A 526 -2.02 -13.45 28.21
CA ARG A 526 -1.11 -12.30 28.21
C ARG A 526 -0.83 -11.79 29.62
N LYS A 527 0.35 -11.20 29.78
CA LYS A 527 0.69 -10.41 30.97
C LYS A 527 0.00 -9.05 30.90
N ASP A 528 -0.04 -8.36 32.04
CA ASP A 528 -0.56 -7.00 32.10
C ASP A 528 0.23 -6.07 31.15
N GLY A 529 -0.49 -5.29 30.34
CA GLY A 529 0.09 -4.41 29.33
C GLY A 529 0.81 -5.07 28.16
N GLU A 530 0.82 -6.40 28.05
CA GLU A 530 1.58 -7.11 27.01
C GLU A 530 0.86 -7.10 25.65
N GLU A 531 1.40 -6.37 24.67
CA GLU A 531 0.88 -6.32 23.29
C GLU A 531 1.02 -7.68 22.58
N PHE A 532 0.19 -7.92 21.55
CA PHE A 532 0.13 -9.24 20.89
C PHE A 532 1.48 -9.67 20.29
N LYS A 533 2.23 -8.74 19.69
CA LYS A 533 3.59 -8.98 19.19
C LYS A 533 4.55 -9.48 20.26
N ASP A 534 4.44 -8.99 21.50
CA ASP A 534 5.31 -9.37 22.61
C ASP A 534 4.85 -10.67 23.25
N PHE A 535 3.53 -10.87 23.34
CA PHE A 535 2.94 -12.15 23.72
C PHE A 535 3.45 -13.29 22.82
N VAL A 536 3.31 -13.16 21.50
CA VAL A 536 3.79 -14.18 20.55
C VAL A 536 5.30 -14.33 20.59
N ALA A 537 6.07 -13.25 20.78
CA ALA A 537 7.52 -13.34 20.96
C ALA A 537 7.91 -14.14 22.22
N ARG A 538 7.11 -14.06 23.29
CA ARG A 538 7.33 -14.79 24.54
C ARG A 538 6.92 -16.26 24.45
N VAL A 539 5.74 -16.57 23.92
CA VAL A 539 5.17 -17.93 23.99
C VAL A 539 5.39 -18.75 22.71
N GLY A 540 5.73 -18.10 21.60
CA GLY A 540 5.81 -18.72 20.28
C GLY A 540 4.45 -19.01 19.65
N PRO A 541 4.37 -19.22 18.33
CA PRO A 541 3.14 -19.64 17.67
C PRO A 541 2.65 -21.01 18.16
N GLU A 542 3.54 -21.87 18.67
CA GLU A 542 3.22 -23.21 19.19
C GLU A 542 2.24 -23.18 20.37
N ALA A 543 2.16 -22.08 21.12
CA ALA A 543 1.17 -21.92 22.19
C ALA A 543 -0.26 -21.72 21.66
N ILE A 544 -0.39 -21.15 20.45
CA ILE A 544 -1.67 -20.83 19.80
C ILE A 544 -2.12 -21.98 18.88
N GLU A 545 -1.18 -22.76 18.32
CA GLU A 545 -1.49 -23.88 17.43
C GLU A 545 -2.53 -24.88 17.99
N PRO A 546 -2.49 -25.31 19.27
CA PRO A 546 -3.48 -26.24 19.82
C PRO A 546 -4.91 -25.72 19.80
N VAL A 547 -5.12 -24.42 20.03
CA VAL A 547 -6.48 -23.83 20.02
C VAL A 547 -7.02 -23.68 18.59
N LEU A 548 -6.16 -23.84 17.58
CA LEU A 548 -6.53 -23.74 16.17
C LEU A 548 -6.83 -25.10 15.53
N GLU A 549 -6.46 -26.21 16.17
CA GLU A 549 -6.57 -27.55 15.61
C GLU A 549 -8.02 -27.91 15.24
N GLU A 550 -9.00 -27.46 16.04
CA GLU A 550 -10.44 -27.68 15.81
C GLU A 550 -10.97 -27.07 14.49
N PHE A 551 -10.21 -26.17 13.85
CA PHE A 551 -10.59 -25.54 12.60
C PHE A 551 -10.03 -26.22 11.35
N LYS A 552 -9.12 -27.20 11.48
CA LYS A 552 -8.55 -27.92 10.33
C LYS A 552 -9.57 -28.82 9.65
N ASP A 553 -10.36 -29.51 10.45
CA ASP A 553 -11.25 -30.56 9.98
C ASP A 553 -12.53 -29.98 9.38
N LEU A 554 -12.95 -30.58 8.27
CA LEU A 554 -14.17 -30.25 7.57
C LEU A 554 -15.12 -31.45 7.55
N PRO A 555 -16.44 -31.22 7.63
CA PRO A 555 -17.41 -32.28 7.42
C PRO A 555 -17.33 -32.86 5.99
N GLU A 556 -17.85 -34.09 5.85
CA GLU A 556 -18.03 -34.74 4.54
C GLU A 556 -18.78 -33.83 3.58
N LEU A 557 -18.38 -33.86 2.30
CA LEU A 557 -18.99 -33.00 1.28
C LEU A 557 -20.43 -33.44 1.00
N ASN A 558 -21.37 -32.59 1.37
CA ASN A 558 -22.79 -32.72 1.09
C ASN A 558 -23.40 -31.33 0.89
N ARG A 559 -24.73 -31.25 0.77
CA ARG A 559 -25.44 -29.99 0.51
C ARG A 559 -25.25 -28.95 1.61
N ASP A 560 -25.16 -29.38 2.87
CA ASP A 560 -25.11 -28.50 4.05
C ASP A 560 -23.67 -28.09 4.42
N SER A 561 -22.66 -28.77 3.86
CA SER A 561 -21.24 -28.47 4.04
C SER A 561 -20.56 -27.86 2.81
N LEU A 562 -21.29 -27.74 1.70
CA LEU A 562 -20.75 -27.32 0.40
C LEU A 562 -20.01 -25.98 0.47
N GLN A 563 -20.46 -25.05 1.29
CA GLN A 563 -19.86 -23.73 1.50
C GLN A 563 -18.39 -23.79 1.94
N TYR A 564 -17.98 -24.81 2.70
CA TYR A 564 -16.59 -24.99 3.13
C TYR A 564 -15.64 -25.37 1.99
N TYR A 565 -16.20 -25.85 0.88
CA TYR A 565 -15.50 -26.23 -0.33
C TYR A 565 -15.58 -25.15 -1.41
N MET A 566 -16.09 -23.96 -1.07
CA MET A 566 -16.12 -22.78 -1.93
C MET A 566 -15.22 -21.70 -1.34
N ASP A 567 -14.57 -20.94 -2.21
CA ASP A 567 -13.84 -19.74 -1.78
C ASP A 567 -14.81 -18.61 -1.44
N TRP A 568 -14.34 -17.59 -0.74
CA TRP A 568 -15.13 -16.37 -0.58
C TRP A 568 -15.41 -15.74 -1.95
N THR A 569 -16.55 -15.05 -2.08
CA THR A 569 -17.06 -14.43 -3.32
C THR A 569 -17.33 -15.38 -4.51
N LYS A 570 -17.11 -16.69 -4.36
CA LYS A 570 -17.35 -17.69 -5.42
C LYS A 570 -18.55 -18.59 -5.09
N THR A 571 -19.22 -19.05 -6.15
CA THR A 571 -20.40 -19.94 -6.08
C THR A 571 -20.13 -21.35 -6.60
N VAL A 572 -18.87 -21.63 -6.96
CA VAL A 572 -18.43 -22.92 -7.50
C VAL A 572 -17.49 -23.60 -6.53
N LYS A 573 -17.44 -24.94 -6.61
CA LYS A 573 -16.49 -25.74 -5.84
C LYS A 573 -15.06 -25.30 -6.18
N TYR A 574 -14.26 -25.09 -5.14
CA TYR A 574 -12.89 -24.63 -5.25
C TYR A 574 -12.03 -25.61 -6.04
N GLN A 575 -11.23 -25.03 -6.94
CA GLN A 575 -10.15 -25.71 -7.64
C GLN A 575 -8.94 -24.78 -7.62
N LEU A 576 -7.76 -25.33 -7.34
CA LEU A 576 -6.54 -24.54 -7.36
C LEU A 576 -6.18 -24.17 -8.80
N GLU A 577 -6.49 -22.93 -9.15
CA GLU A 577 -6.17 -22.33 -10.45
C GLU A 577 -5.29 -21.11 -10.22
N ARG A 578 -4.01 -21.24 -10.54
CA ARG A 578 -3.01 -20.18 -10.41
C ARG A 578 -2.35 -19.93 -11.76
N GLY A 579 -2.51 -18.72 -12.28
CA GLY A 579 -1.81 -18.27 -13.49
C GLY A 579 -0.39 -17.81 -13.21
N GLU A 580 0.30 -17.40 -14.26
CA GLU A 580 1.62 -16.78 -14.15
C GLU A 580 1.52 -15.27 -13.91
N GLY A 581 2.38 -14.76 -13.05
CA GLY A 581 2.46 -13.32 -12.81
C GLY A 581 3.19 -12.66 -13.95
N GLU A 582 2.65 -11.60 -14.55
CA GLU A 582 3.30 -10.91 -15.68
C GLU A 582 4.63 -10.26 -15.30
N CYS A 583 4.71 -9.70 -14.09
CA CYS A 583 5.99 -9.27 -13.54
C CYS A 583 6.92 -10.45 -13.20
N ALA A 584 6.49 -11.71 -13.30
CA ALA A 584 7.27 -12.92 -13.09
C ALA A 584 7.68 -13.64 -14.39
N VAL A 585 7.17 -13.21 -15.56
CA VAL A 585 7.56 -13.67 -16.90
C VAL A 585 8.73 -12.84 -17.44
#